data_AF-A0A950YAK0-F1
#
_entry.id   AF-A0A950YAK0-F1
#
_cell.length_a   1.000
_cell.length_b   1.000
_cell.length_c   1.000
_cell.angle_alpha   90.00
_cell.angle_beta   90.00
_cell.angle_gamma   90.00
#
_symmetry.space_group_name_H-M   'P 1'
#
loop_
_entity.id
_entity.type
_entity.pdbx_description
1 polymer ?
#
loop_
_entity_poly.entity_id
_entity_poly.type
_entity_poly.pdbx_seq_one_letter_code
_entity_poly.pdbx_strand_id
1 'polypeptide(L)' 'MSPSISKHRVVIVGSGFGGLTAAKALRRAPVDVTVIDRTNHHLFQPLLYQMATGV' A
#
# COMPACT_ATOMS: atom_id res chain seq x y z
N MET A 1 17.97 -6.36 -28.88
CA MET A 1 17.00 -5.51 -28.19
C MET A 1 15.78 -6.37 -27.88
N SER A 2 15.72 -7.02 -26.71
CA SER A 2 14.59 -7.87 -26.36
C SER A 2 13.36 -6.97 -26.11
N PRO A 3 12.17 -7.28 -26.65
CA PRO A 3 10.99 -6.47 -26.41
C PRO A 3 10.66 -6.58 -24.92
N SER A 4 10.79 -5.48 -24.18
CA SER A 4 10.34 -5.43 -22.80
C SER A 4 8.82 -5.47 -22.82
N ILE A 5 8.23 -6.64 -22.58
CA ILE A 5 6.81 -6.73 -22.23
C ILE A 5 6.66 -5.86 -20.98
N SER A 6 6.14 -4.65 -21.15
CA SER A 6 5.86 -3.76 -20.03
C SER A 6 4.87 -4.49 -19.15
N LYS A 7 5.32 -4.94 -17.97
CA LYS A 7 4.42 -5.48 -16.97
C LYS A 7 3.34 -4.46 -16.70
N HIS A 8 2.12 -4.94 -16.49
CA HIS A 8 0.99 -4.06 -16.20
C HIS A 8 1.30 -3.30 -14.91
N ARG A 9 1.16 -1.98 -14.92
CA ARG A 9 1.53 -1.13 -13.78
C ARG A 9 0.29 -0.83 -12.95
N VAL A 10 0.38 -1.05 -11.64
CA VAL A 10 -0.69 -0.79 -10.69
C VAL A 10 -0.23 0.25 -9.70
N VAL A 11 -0.98 1.35 -9.59
CA VAL A 11 -0.73 2.39 -8.60
C VAL A 11 -1.77 2.29 -7.50
N ILE A 12 -1.32 2.14 -6.26
CA ILE A 12 -2.16 2.12 -5.06
C ILE A 12 -1.98 3.46 -4.34
N VAL A 13 -3.07 4.20 -4.16
CA VAL A 13 -3.06 5.48 -3.44
C VAL A 13 -3.53 5.26 -2.00
N GLY A 14 -2.64 5.54 -1.05
CA GLY A 14 -2.82 5.34 0.39
C GLY A 14 -2.22 4.01 0.88
N SER A 15 -1.48 4.06 2.00
CA SER A 15 -0.88 2.91 2.69
C SER A 15 -1.66 2.49 3.93
N GLY A 16 -2.97 2.79 3.93
CA GLY A 16 -3.92 2.29 4.92
C GLY A 16 -4.11 0.76 4.88
N PHE A 17 -5.07 0.26 5.65
CA PHE A 17 -5.35 -1.19 5.71
C PHE A 17 -5.67 -1.78 4.32
N GLY A 18 -6.51 -1.09 3.54
CA GLY A 18 -6.87 -1.49 2.17
C GLY A 18 -5.68 -1.45 1.22
N GLY A 19 -4.87 -0.39 1.26
CA GLY A 19 -3.73 -0.21 0.37
C GLY A 19 -2.64 -1.27 0.58
N LEU A 20 -2.27 -1.54 1.83
CA LEU A 20 -1.30 -2.58 2.14
C LEU A 20 -1.84 -3.99 1.87
N THR A 21 -3.13 -4.22 2.10
CA THR A 21 -3.76 -5.51 1.78
C THR A 21 -3.79 -5.75 0.27
N ALA A 22 -4.12 -4.74 -0.51
CA ALA A 22 -4.10 -4.81 -1.98
C ALA A 22 -2.68 -5.06 -2.50
N ALA A 23 -1.68 -4.35 -1.99
CA ALA A 23 -0.27 -4.58 -2.35
C ALA A 23 0.17 -6.03 -2.03
N LYS A 24 -0.22 -6.55 -0.86
CA LYS A 24 0.07 -7.93 -0.45
C LYS A 24 -0.62 -8.96 -1.36
N ALA A 25 -1.86 -8.72 -1.77
CA ALA A 25 -2.61 -9.58 -2.67
C ALA A 25 -1.97 -9.64 -4.07
N LEU A 26 -1.39 -8.52 -4.54
CA LEU A 26 -0.74 -8.42 -5.84
C LEU A 26 0.71 -8.93 -5.87
N ARG A 27 1.29 -9.38 -4.75
CA ARG A 27 2.70 -9.82 -4.65
C ARG A 27 3.11 -10.89 -5.67
N ARG A 28 2.18 -11.75 -6.08
CA ARG A 28 2.43 -12.85 -7.03
C ARG A 28 1.90 -12.58 -8.43
N ALA A 29 1.22 -11.45 -8.64
CA ALA A 29 0.72 -11.08 -9.95
C ALA A 29 1.89 -10.59 -10.83
N PRO A 30 1.84 -10.79 -12.17
CA PRO A 30 2.87 -10.33 -13.10
C PRO A 30 2.73 -8.82 -13.37
N VAL A 31 2.71 -8.02 -12.31
CA VAL A 31 2.46 -6.56 -12.34
C VAL A 31 3.54 -5.83 -11.55
N ASP A 32 3.81 -4.59 -11.94
CA ASP A 32 4.67 -3.69 -11.18
C ASP A 32 3.79 -2.78 -10.31
N VAL A 33 3.91 -2.91 -8.98
CA VAL A 33 3.07 -2.19 -8.01
C VAL A 33 3.84 -1.01 -7.43
N THR A 34 3.25 0.18 -7.50
CA THR A 34 3.73 1.38 -6.80
C THR A 34 2.69 1.81 -5.77
N VAL A 35 3.09 1.93 -4.50
CA VAL A 35 2.24 2.51 -3.45
C VAL A 35 2.67 3.95 -3.22
N ILE A 36 1.72 4.87 -3.26
CA ILE A 36 1.95 6.28 -2.97
C ILE A 36 1.06 6.66 -1.78
N ASP A 37 1.67 7.18 -0.73
CA ASP A 37 0.95 7.74 0.40
C ASP A 37 1.58 9.08 0.81
N ARG A 38 0.77 9.95 1.41
CA ARG A 38 1.24 11.23 1.96
C ARG A 38 2.17 11.03 3.15
N THR A 39 2.03 9.92 3.87
CA THR A 39 2.84 9.56 5.05
C THR A 39 3.53 8.22 4.85
N ASN A 40 4.75 8.07 5.36
CA ASN A 40 5.55 6.84 5.28
C ASN A 40 5.21 5.79 6.36
N HIS A 41 4.14 6.01 7.14
CA HIS A 41 3.74 5.15 8.24
C HIS A 41 2.25 4.80 8.11
N HIS A 42 1.93 3.53 8.38
CA HIS A 42 0.56 3.08 8.46
C HIS A 42 0.02 3.39 9.85
N LEU A 43 -0.93 4.32 9.92
CA LEU A 43 -1.57 4.69 11.17
C LEU A 43 -2.71 3.72 11.48
N PHE A 44 -2.58 2.97 12.57
CA PHE A 44 -3.69 2.16 13.09
C PHE A 44 -4.63 3.05 13.90
N GLN A 45 -5.53 3.71 13.17
CA GLN A 45 -6.52 4.65 13.71
C GLN A 45 -7.29 4.15 14.94
N PRO A 46 -7.63 2.86 15.11
CA PRO A 46 -8.31 2.39 16.31
C PRO A 46 -7.52 2.61 17.62
N LEU A 47 -6.18 2.56 17.59
CA LEU A 47 -5.36 2.83 18.78
C LEU A 47 -5.10 4.32 19.00
N LEU A 48 -5.43 5.21 18.04
CA LEU A 48 -5.27 6.66 18.27
C LEU A 48 -6.18 7.15 19.37
N TYR A 49 -7.40 6.63 19.45
CA TYR A 49 -8.32 7.04 20.50
C TYR A 49 -7.72 6.76 21.88
N GLN A 50 -7.16 5.56 22.08
CA GLN A 50 -6.53 5.17 23.33
C GLN A 50 -5.25 5.99 23.62
N MET A 51 -4.41 6.21 22.61
CA MET A 51 -3.22 7.07 22.75
C MET A 51 -3.58 8.54 23.03
N ALA A 52 -4.73 9.02 22.55
CA ALA A 52 -5.19 10.39 22.78
C ALA A 52 -5.86 10.56 24.15
N THR A 53 -6.50 9.53 24.69
CA THR A 53 -7.17 9.58 26.01
C THR A 53 -6.30 9.10 27.18
N GLY A 54 -5.16 8.46 26.91
CA GLY A 54 -4.15 8.12 27.93
C GLY A 54 -4.58 7.05 28.93
N VAL A 55 -5.56 6.21 28.56
CA VAL A 55 -5.99 5.03 29.33
C VAL A 55 -5.30 3.75 28.88
#